data_AF-A0A955W9F5-F1
#
_entry.id   AF-A0A955W9F5-F1
#
_cell.length_a   1.000
_cell.length_b   1.000
_cell.length_c   1.000
_cell.angle_alpha   90.00
_cell.angle_beta   90.00
_cell.angle_gamma   90.00
#
_symmetry.space_group_name_H-M   'P 1'
#
loop_
_entity.id
_entity.type
_entity.pdbx_description
1 polymer ?
#
loop_
_entity_poly.entity_id
_entity_poly.type
_entity_poly.pdbx_seq_one_letter_code
_entity_poly.pdbx_strand_id
1 'polypeptide(L)'
;MTRPKPTISAGDVLSYSSGSTNRDPHGFRITQKGGNLLGLIKARWPGLVQGFGDRMPIVINTYPAHIGSFDFGVTVDSYLSYTTASRALHLAHEEGLPVMLLGQTLYLAHLLFQHTRDEHPMPDSILCGVGGYTTPRSLENALRDVCERHGTQMSMLHGYGVAEVDAAVLLAATRSEKGELLYERRSPEVEVEFAGTNLLLSLKAADGSYVIQRFPTGDQGRAQGDNYLVWNPERLNPQVEMLLEGWSVDDWHRRTGYLHYGQQLRFQLRKGVEAKSPVEMEFYEYARQYGHDWLFKPEWSAKVRTAGNKMMRRTLI
;
A
#
# COMPACT_ATOMS: atom_id res chain seq x y z
N MET A 1 16.74 -20.84 -1.14
CA MET A 1 17.88 -20.41 -1.97
C MET A 1 18.44 -19.14 -1.37
N THR A 2 19.74 -19.05 -1.12
CA THR A 2 20.40 -17.80 -0.71
C THR A 2 20.60 -16.93 -1.95
N ARG A 3 20.09 -15.70 -1.90
CA ARG A 3 20.21 -14.73 -3.00
C ARG A 3 21.70 -14.47 -3.29
N PRO A 4 22.12 -14.35 -4.55
CA PRO A 4 23.43 -13.79 -4.87
C PRO A 4 23.56 -12.40 -4.23
N LYS A 5 24.68 -12.12 -3.57
CA LYS A 5 24.94 -10.82 -2.97
C LYS A 5 24.82 -9.72 -4.06
N PRO A 6 23.94 -8.71 -3.92
CA PRO A 6 23.86 -7.63 -4.89
C PRO A 6 25.19 -6.87 -4.98
N THR A 7 25.65 -6.58 -6.20
CA THR A 7 26.77 -5.66 -6.42
C THR A 7 26.28 -4.23 -6.23
N ILE A 8 26.91 -3.48 -5.33
CA ILE A 8 26.58 -2.07 -5.04
C ILE A 8 27.59 -1.18 -5.75
N SER A 9 27.11 -0.12 -6.42
CA SER A 9 27.88 0.85 -7.19
C SER A 9 27.60 2.28 -6.74
N ALA A 10 28.47 3.22 -7.11
CA ALA A 10 28.25 4.64 -6.84
C ALA A 10 26.99 5.14 -7.56
N GLY A 11 26.12 5.87 -6.84
CA GLY A 11 24.85 6.37 -7.34
C GLY A 11 23.65 5.43 -7.13
N ASP A 12 23.88 4.20 -6.65
CA ASP A 12 22.79 3.30 -6.30
C ASP A 12 21.97 3.84 -5.13
N VAL A 13 20.65 3.77 -5.25
CA VAL A 13 19.72 4.04 -4.16
C VAL A 13 19.24 2.69 -3.61
N LEU A 14 19.60 2.41 -2.36
CA LEU A 14 19.23 1.18 -1.67
C LEU A 14 17.92 1.40 -0.93
N SER A 15 16.93 0.55 -1.21
CA SER A 15 15.64 0.59 -0.53
C SER A 15 15.45 -0.67 0.32
N TYR A 16 15.34 -0.47 1.62
CA TYR A 16 14.83 -1.48 2.56
C TYR A 16 13.33 -1.28 2.72
N SER A 17 12.56 -2.36 2.74
CA SER A 17 11.15 -2.27 3.14
C SER A 17 11.11 -2.23 4.67
N SER A 18 10.71 -1.11 5.28
CA SER A 18 10.50 -1.10 6.74
C SER A 18 9.31 -1.98 7.18
N GLY A 19 8.48 -2.39 6.20
CA GLY A 19 7.47 -3.45 6.30
C GLY A 19 8.02 -4.87 6.51
N SER A 20 9.34 -5.08 6.45
CA SER A 20 9.97 -6.40 6.49
C SER A 20 10.50 -6.73 7.89
N THR A 21 10.33 -7.99 8.31
CA THR A 21 11.02 -8.54 9.48
C THR A 21 12.43 -9.03 9.16
N ASN A 22 12.83 -8.97 7.89
CA ASN A 22 14.16 -9.35 7.43
C ASN A 22 15.22 -8.39 7.99
N ARG A 23 16.18 -8.94 8.75
CA ARG A 23 17.33 -8.21 9.31
C ARG A 23 18.63 -8.45 8.55
N ASP A 24 18.56 -9.18 7.44
CA ASP A 24 19.71 -9.38 6.55
C ASP A 24 20.16 -8.04 5.96
N PRO A 25 21.42 -7.62 6.15
CA PRO A 25 21.94 -6.39 5.55
C PRO A 25 21.86 -6.38 4.01
N HIS A 26 21.73 -7.54 3.36
CA HIS A 26 21.56 -7.70 1.91
C HIS A 26 20.10 -7.86 1.46
N GLY A 27 19.14 -7.72 2.39
CA GLY A 27 17.71 -7.75 2.13
C GLY A 27 17.14 -6.50 1.45
N PHE A 28 17.97 -5.67 0.82
CA PHE A 28 17.54 -4.48 0.08
C PHE A 28 17.27 -4.77 -1.40
N ARG A 29 16.63 -3.81 -2.05
CA ARG A 29 16.66 -3.67 -3.51
C ARG A 29 17.47 -2.44 -3.90
N ILE A 30 18.13 -2.51 -5.05
CA ILE A 30 18.64 -1.32 -5.73
C ILE A 30 17.47 -0.78 -6.55
N THR A 31 17.01 0.43 -6.24
CA THR A 31 15.88 1.01 -6.96
C THR A 31 16.32 1.41 -8.34
N GLN A 32 15.58 0.96 -9.34
CA GLN A 32 15.75 1.43 -10.70
C GLN A 32 15.24 2.87 -10.80
N LYS A 33 15.75 3.63 -11.79
CA LYS A 33 15.06 4.87 -12.19
C LYS A 33 13.62 4.50 -12.47
N GLY A 34 12.68 5.13 -11.77
CA GLY A 34 11.28 4.80 -11.93
C GLY A 34 10.93 5.10 -13.38
N GLY A 35 10.50 4.06 -14.10
CA GLY A 35 10.06 4.23 -15.48
C GLY A 35 8.91 5.22 -15.55
N ASN A 36 8.40 5.45 -16.76
CA ASN A 36 7.26 6.34 -16.96
C ASN A 36 5.94 5.70 -16.48
N LEU A 37 5.80 5.48 -15.17
CA LEU A 37 4.61 4.87 -14.55
C LEU A 37 3.36 5.67 -14.87
N LEU A 38 3.43 7.00 -14.83
CA LEU A 38 2.31 7.85 -15.22
C LEU A 38 1.95 7.64 -16.70
N GLY A 39 2.92 7.54 -17.59
CA GLY A 39 2.70 7.20 -19.00
C GLY A 39 2.07 5.83 -19.19
N LEU A 40 2.51 4.81 -18.43
CA LEU A 40 1.90 3.48 -18.42
C LEU A 40 0.43 3.56 -18.00
N ILE A 41 0.12 4.30 -16.94
CA ILE A 41 -1.24 4.49 -16.44
C ILE A 41 -2.08 5.25 -17.46
N LYS A 42 -1.57 6.33 -18.05
CA LYS A 42 -2.26 7.09 -19.12
C LYS A 42 -2.60 6.19 -20.31
N ALA A 43 -1.68 5.30 -20.70
CA ALA A 43 -1.89 4.40 -21.83
C ALA A 43 -2.90 3.28 -21.52
N ARG A 44 -2.86 2.72 -20.31
CA ARG A 44 -3.66 1.52 -19.96
C ARG A 44 -4.99 1.85 -19.30
N TRP A 45 -5.03 2.84 -18.42
CA TRP A 45 -6.21 3.27 -17.67
C TRP A 45 -6.34 4.79 -17.68
N PRO A 46 -6.61 5.41 -18.84
CA PRO A 46 -6.67 6.88 -18.98
C PRO A 46 -7.68 7.51 -18.01
N GLY A 47 -8.76 6.80 -17.67
CA GLY A 47 -9.77 7.27 -16.70
C GLY A 47 -9.23 7.51 -15.29
N LEU A 48 -8.18 6.80 -14.85
CA LEU A 48 -7.60 6.99 -13.50
C LEU A 48 -6.92 8.35 -13.33
N VAL A 49 -6.47 8.95 -14.43
CA VAL A 49 -5.67 10.19 -14.46
C VAL A 49 -6.32 11.27 -15.31
N GLN A 50 -7.60 11.12 -15.62
CA GLN A 50 -8.35 12.11 -16.40
C GLN A 50 -8.28 13.49 -15.74
N GLY A 51 -8.43 13.54 -14.41
CA GLY A 51 -8.33 14.78 -13.64
C GLY A 51 -6.96 15.43 -13.70
N PHE A 52 -5.88 14.71 -14.04
CA PHE A 52 -4.55 15.31 -14.13
C PHE A 52 -4.40 16.17 -15.39
N GLY A 53 -4.98 15.73 -16.51
CA GLY A 53 -4.75 16.31 -17.83
C GLY A 53 -3.26 16.30 -18.19
N ASP A 54 -2.78 17.46 -18.65
CA ASP A 54 -1.37 17.70 -19.00
C ASP A 54 -0.55 18.30 -17.86
N ARG A 55 -1.15 18.48 -16.68
CA ARG A 55 -0.48 19.10 -15.53
C ARG A 55 0.56 18.16 -14.94
N MET A 56 1.67 18.76 -14.50
CA MET A 56 2.71 18.08 -13.73
C MET A 56 2.17 17.73 -12.33
N PRO A 57 2.23 16.47 -11.88
CA PRO A 57 1.76 16.13 -10.54
C PRO A 57 2.81 16.40 -9.45
N ILE A 58 2.33 16.60 -8.23
CA ILE A 58 3.13 16.36 -7.02
C ILE A 58 3.02 14.87 -6.66
N VAL A 59 4.14 14.17 -6.62
CA VAL A 59 4.23 12.76 -6.22
C VAL A 59 4.61 12.70 -4.74
N ILE A 60 3.63 12.43 -3.89
CA ILE A 60 3.84 12.34 -2.44
C ILE A 60 4.12 10.89 -2.10
N ASN A 61 5.38 10.57 -1.80
CA ASN A 61 5.77 9.24 -1.32
C ASN A 61 5.62 9.16 0.19
N THR A 62 4.57 8.47 0.63
CA THR A 62 4.33 8.10 2.02
C THR A 62 4.59 6.62 2.26
N TYR A 63 5.20 5.91 1.31
CA TYR A 63 5.45 4.50 1.46
C TYR A 63 6.65 4.24 2.37
N PRO A 64 6.63 3.15 3.17
CA PRO A 64 7.74 2.71 4.01
C PRO A 64 8.98 2.16 3.26
N ALA A 65 9.23 2.68 2.05
CA ALA A 65 10.36 2.32 1.19
C ALA A 65 10.51 3.38 0.10
N HIS A 66 11.69 3.48 -0.51
CA HIS A 66 11.85 4.27 -1.71
C HIS A 66 11.23 3.49 -2.89
N ILE A 67 10.15 4.00 -3.48
CA ILE A 67 9.42 3.29 -4.56
C ILE A 67 10.14 3.42 -5.90
N GLY A 68 10.84 4.53 -6.13
CA GLY A 68 11.58 4.83 -7.35
C GLY A 68 11.66 6.34 -7.58
N SER A 69 12.34 6.74 -8.65
CA SER A 69 12.34 8.15 -9.10
C SER A 69 11.12 8.43 -9.99
N PHE A 70 10.51 9.61 -9.86
CA PHE A 70 9.34 10.01 -10.65
C PHE A 70 9.64 11.29 -11.43
N ASP A 71 10.44 11.16 -12.49
CA ASP A 71 10.97 12.29 -13.26
C ASP A 71 9.89 13.10 -14.00
N PHE A 72 8.65 12.62 -14.03
CA PHE A 72 7.49 13.31 -14.61
C PHE A 72 6.80 14.31 -13.68
N GLY A 73 7.22 14.41 -12.41
CA GLY A 73 6.57 15.26 -11.41
C GLY A 73 7.52 15.75 -10.31
N VAL A 74 6.99 16.52 -9.36
CA VAL A 74 7.73 16.96 -8.17
C VAL A 74 7.59 15.90 -7.09
N THR A 75 8.69 15.28 -6.67
CA THR A 75 8.65 14.23 -5.63
C THR A 75 8.78 14.84 -4.23
N VAL A 76 7.89 14.42 -3.33
CA VAL A 76 7.94 14.76 -1.89
C VAL A 76 8.00 13.46 -1.09
N ASP A 77 9.14 13.19 -0.44
CA ASP A 77 9.22 12.13 0.55
C ASP A 77 8.63 12.62 1.88
N SER A 78 7.53 12.01 2.33
CA SER A 78 6.86 12.44 3.55
C SER A 78 7.42 11.77 4.81
N TYR A 79 8.19 10.70 4.67
CA TYR A 79 8.72 9.90 5.79
C TYR A 79 7.61 9.39 6.73
N LEU A 80 6.43 9.06 6.20
CA LEU A 80 5.23 8.72 6.97
C LEU A 80 4.79 9.83 7.95
N SER A 81 5.25 11.07 7.75
CA SER A 81 4.82 12.23 8.53
C SER A 81 3.51 12.79 7.98
N TYR A 82 2.45 12.75 8.81
CA TYR A 82 1.17 13.39 8.50
C TYR A 82 1.39 14.87 8.14
N THR A 83 2.17 15.60 8.94
CA THR A 83 2.40 17.03 8.73
C THR A 83 3.07 17.32 7.39
N THR A 84 4.05 16.52 6.98
CA THR A 84 4.74 16.72 5.70
C THR A 84 3.83 16.38 4.53
N ALA A 85 3.11 15.26 4.58
CA ALA A 85 2.19 14.87 3.53
C ALA A 85 1.01 15.85 3.40
N SER A 86 0.45 16.30 4.53
CA SER A 86 -0.63 17.30 4.59
C SER A 86 -0.19 18.64 3.98
N ARG A 87 1.01 19.12 4.32
CA ARG A 87 1.58 20.33 3.69
C ARG A 87 1.78 20.20 2.19
N ALA A 88 2.14 19.01 1.70
CA ALA A 88 2.30 18.76 0.28
C ALA A 88 0.95 18.70 -0.47
N LEU A 89 -0.10 18.18 0.16
CA LEU A 89 -1.48 18.28 -0.35
C LEU A 89 -1.94 19.74 -0.44
N HIS A 90 -1.67 20.54 0.61
CA HIS A 90 -1.97 21.97 0.60
C HIS A 90 -1.17 22.70 -0.50
N LEU A 91 0.13 22.45 -0.63
CA LEU A 91 0.92 23.01 -1.73
C LEU A 91 0.33 22.66 -3.10
N ALA A 92 -0.09 21.41 -3.30
CA ALA A 92 -0.73 21.00 -4.55
C ALA A 92 -2.03 21.76 -4.83
N HIS A 93 -2.83 22.02 -3.79
CA HIS A 93 -4.03 22.85 -3.91
C HIS A 93 -3.70 24.29 -4.34
N GLU A 94 -2.79 24.95 -3.63
CA GLU A 94 -2.40 26.35 -3.92
C GLU A 94 -1.85 26.52 -5.34
N GLU A 95 -1.07 25.54 -5.81
CA GLU A 95 -0.47 25.54 -7.15
C GLU A 95 -1.40 24.99 -8.24
N GLY A 96 -2.60 24.52 -7.88
CA GLY A 96 -3.54 23.89 -8.82
C GLY A 96 -2.96 22.64 -9.49
N LEU A 97 -2.14 21.86 -8.78
CA LEU A 97 -1.48 20.66 -9.27
C LEU A 97 -2.20 19.38 -8.80
N PRO A 98 -2.32 18.36 -9.66
CA PRO A 98 -2.83 17.06 -9.25
C PRO A 98 -1.80 16.32 -8.36
N VAL A 99 -2.27 15.36 -7.58
CA VAL A 99 -1.42 14.61 -6.66
C VAL A 99 -1.40 13.11 -6.99
N MET A 100 -0.20 12.54 -7.10
CA MET A 100 -0.01 11.08 -7.02
C MET A 100 0.43 10.73 -5.59
N LEU A 101 -0.49 10.15 -4.81
CA LEU A 101 -0.28 9.83 -3.41
C LEU A 101 0.08 8.35 -3.26
N LEU A 102 1.35 8.06 -2.94
CA LEU A 102 1.88 6.69 -2.88
C LEU A 102 2.01 6.24 -1.44
N GLY A 103 1.42 5.10 -1.06
CA GLY A 103 1.48 4.67 0.32
C GLY A 103 0.82 3.34 0.61
N GLN A 104 0.84 2.95 1.88
CA GLN A 104 -0.05 1.89 2.35
C GLN A 104 -1.44 2.46 2.59
N THR A 105 -2.45 1.67 2.28
CA THR A 105 -3.85 2.11 2.25
C THR A 105 -4.32 2.77 3.54
N LEU A 106 -3.97 2.20 4.70
CA LEU A 106 -4.45 2.78 5.97
C LEU A 106 -3.70 4.02 6.41
N TYR A 107 -2.42 4.15 6.04
CA TYR A 107 -1.73 5.41 6.22
C TYR A 107 -2.37 6.50 5.34
N LEU A 108 -2.69 6.19 4.08
CA LEU A 108 -3.41 7.14 3.22
C LEU A 108 -4.77 7.50 3.81
N ALA A 109 -5.49 6.53 4.39
CA ALA A 109 -6.71 6.82 5.12
C ALA A 109 -6.48 7.73 6.31
N HIS A 110 -5.48 7.44 7.15
CA HIS A 110 -5.07 8.34 8.22
C HIS A 110 -4.81 9.77 7.75
N LEU A 111 -4.02 9.92 6.69
CA LEU A 111 -3.73 11.22 6.10
C LEU A 111 -4.99 11.93 5.63
N LEU A 112 -5.78 11.31 4.75
CA LEU A 112 -6.91 11.97 4.09
C LEU A 112 -8.03 12.32 5.06
N PHE A 113 -8.43 11.38 5.94
CA PHE A 113 -9.46 11.66 6.95
C PHE A 113 -9.02 12.72 7.97
N GLN A 114 -7.73 12.74 8.36
CA GLN A 114 -7.22 13.76 9.28
C GLN A 114 -7.12 15.12 8.58
N HIS A 115 -6.63 15.16 7.35
CA HIS A 115 -6.48 16.39 6.56
C HIS A 115 -7.82 17.09 6.32
N THR A 116 -8.85 16.34 5.95
CA THR A 116 -10.19 16.90 5.76
C THR A 116 -10.86 17.31 7.06
N ARG A 117 -10.67 16.55 8.14
CA ARG A 117 -11.17 16.92 9.48
C ARG A 117 -10.53 18.20 10.02
N ASP A 118 -9.26 18.41 9.73
CA ASP A 118 -8.53 19.62 10.12
C ASP A 118 -8.83 20.81 9.16
N GLU A 119 -9.84 20.63 8.28
CA GLU A 119 -10.35 21.64 7.31
C GLU A 119 -9.27 22.18 6.38
N HIS A 120 -8.25 21.37 6.08
CA HIS A 120 -7.22 21.74 5.13
C HIS A 120 -7.71 21.65 3.67
N PRO A 121 -7.23 22.53 2.79
CA PRO A 121 -7.64 22.55 1.40
C PRO A 121 -7.05 21.36 0.63
N MET A 122 -7.88 20.75 -0.21
CA MET A 122 -7.55 19.55 -0.98
C MET A 122 -7.27 19.88 -2.45
N PRO A 123 -6.32 19.19 -3.12
CA PRO A 123 -6.14 19.31 -4.56
C PRO A 123 -7.40 18.83 -5.31
N ASP A 124 -7.59 19.27 -6.54
CA ASP A 124 -8.76 18.89 -7.35
C ASP A 124 -8.73 17.43 -7.82
N SER A 125 -7.56 16.80 -7.86
CA SER A 125 -7.39 15.42 -8.30
C SER A 125 -6.29 14.68 -7.54
N ILE A 126 -6.61 13.47 -7.09
CA ILE A 126 -5.69 12.55 -6.42
C ILE A 126 -5.72 11.17 -7.08
N LEU A 127 -4.55 10.66 -7.47
CA LEU A 127 -4.34 9.25 -7.77
C LEU A 127 -3.62 8.58 -6.60
N CYS A 128 -4.31 7.69 -5.89
CA CYS A 128 -3.73 6.88 -4.83
C CYS A 128 -3.03 5.64 -5.42
N GLY A 129 -1.71 5.56 -5.32
CA GLY A 129 -0.93 4.36 -5.61
C GLY A 129 -0.71 3.55 -4.32
N VAL A 130 -1.49 2.50 -4.12
CA VAL A 130 -1.49 1.74 -2.87
C VAL A 130 -0.86 0.37 -3.01
N GLY A 131 -0.25 -0.15 -1.95
CA GLY A 131 0.28 -1.51 -1.95
C GLY A 131 0.72 -1.97 -0.57
N GLY A 132 1.22 -3.21 -0.48
CA GLY A 132 1.66 -3.84 0.76
C GLY A 132 0.61 -4.70 1.46
N TYR A 133 -0.68 -4.31 1.37
CA TYR A 133 -1.84 -5.10 1.81
C TYR A 133 -3.01 -4.93 0.85
N THR A 134 -3.96 -5.86 0.90
CA THR A 134 -5.24 -5.70 0.21
C THR A 134 -6.01 -4.53 0.80
N THR A 135 -6.35 -3.55 -0.03
CA THR A 135 -7.29 -2.48 0.32
C THR A 135 -8.71 -3.03 0.33
N PRO A 136 -9.46 -2.93 1.45
CA PRO A 136 -10.88 -3.23 1.45
C PRO A 136 -11.64 -2.31 0.49
N ARG A 137 -12.64 -2.84 -0.20
CA ARG A 137 -13.53 -2.07 -1.07
C ARG A 137 -14.33 -1.04 -0.27
N SER A 138 -14.78 -1.39 0.94
CA SER A 138 -15.44 -0.45 1.85
C SER A 138 -14.58 0.79 2.14
N LEU A 139 -13.27 0.61 2.36
CA LEU A 139 -12.34 1.70 2.59
C LEU A 139 -12.10 2.54 1.33
N GLU A 140 -11.89 1.89 0.18
CA GLU A 140 -11.72 2.58 -1.09
C GLU A 140 -12.91 3.51 -1.38
N ASN A 141 -14.13 3.04 -1.14
CA ASN A 141 -15.35 3.83 -1.27
C ASN A 141 -15.40 4.98 -0.24
N ALA A 142 -15.03 4.73 1.01
CA ALA A 142 -15.02 5.77 2.04
C ALA A 142 -14.00 6.88 1.73
N LEU A 143 -12.82 6.54 1.22
CA LEU A 143 -11.82 7.53 0.80
C LEU A 143 -12.29 8.34 -0.40
N ARG A 144 -12.96 7.69 -1.37
CA ARG A 144 -13.55 8.38 -2.52
C ARG A 144 -14.62 9.36 -2.07
N ASP A 145 -15.56 8.95 -1.23
CA ASP A 145 -16.62 9.81 -0.69
C ASP A 145 -16.05 11.01 0.07
N VAL A 146 -15.02 10.81 0.91
CA VAL A 146 -14.36 11.92 1.61
C VAL A 146 -13.70 12.90 0.64
N CYS A 147 -13.02 12.41 -0.39
CA CYS A 147 -12.42 13.30 -1.39
C CYS A 147 -13.50 14.06 -2.17
N GLU A 148 -14.55 13.39 -2.62
CA GLU A 148 -15.64 13.98 -3.41
C GLU A 148 -16.39 15.07 -2.64
N ARG A 149 -16.65 14.88 -1.34
CA ARG A 149 -17.24 15.91 -0.46
C ARG A 149 -16.40 17.18 -0.37
N HIS A 150 -15.10 17.09 -0.65
CA HIS A 150 -14.16 18.21 -0.68
C HIS A 150 -13.82 18.67 -2.11
N GLY A 151 -14.59 18.23 -3.12
CA GLY A 151 -14.39 18.63 -4.52
C GLY A 151 -13.18 17.98 -5.19
N THR A 152 -12.62 16.93 -4.61
CA THR A 152 -11.46 16.20 -5.12
C THR A 152 -11.88 14.93 -5.85
N GLN A 153 -11.49 14.79 -7.11
CA GLN A 153 -11.61 13.53 -7.84
C GLN A 153 -10.53 12.54 -7.36
N MET A 154 -10.94 11.42 -6.77
CA MET A 154 -10.02 10.37 -6.31
C MET A 154 -10.10 9.09 -7.16
N SER A 155 -8.94 8.64 -7.65
CA SER A 155 -8.75 7.33 -8.28
C SER A 155 -7.76 6.49 -7.47
N MET A 156 -7.80 5.17 -7.64
CA MET A 156 -6.90 4.25 -6.93
C MET A 156 -6.29 3.22 -7.88
N LEU A 157 -4.98 2.99 -7.72
CA LEU A 157 -4.21 1.96 -8.40
C LEU A 157 -3.52 1.11 -7.34
N HIS A 158 -3.77 -0.20 -7.38
CA HIS A 158 -3.20 -1.15 -6.43
C HIS A 158 -1.97 -1.80 -7.05
N GLY A 159 -0.83 -1.68 -6.39
CA GLY A 159 0.43 -2.30 -6.77
C GLY A 159 0.72 -3.52 -5.91
N TYR A 160 1.06 -4.62 -6.56
CA TYR A 160 1.60 -5.80 -5.92
C TYR A 160 3.03 -6.07 -6.41
N GLY A 161 3.93 -6.32 -5.46
CA GLY A 161 5.29 -6.71 -5.73
C GLY A 161 6.00 -7.06 -4.43
N VAL A 162 6.99 -7.93 -4.52
CA VAL A 162 7.88 -8.27 -3.41
C VAL A 162 9.19 -7.53 -3.62
N ALA A 163 9.78 -7.04 -2.53
CA ALA A 163 10.99 -6.20 -2.57
C ALA A 163 12.13 -6.89 -3.33
N GLU A 164 12.15 -8.21 -3.31
CA GLU A 164 13.12 -9.07 -3.95
C GLU A 164 12.98 -9.11 -5.46
N VAL A 165 11.80 -8.86 -6.04
CA VAL A 165 11.56 -8.84 -7.49
C VAL A 165 11.67 -7.43 -8.03
N ASP A 166 10.62 -6.62 -7.83
CA ASP A 166 10.59 -5.19 -8.12
C ASP A 166 9.30 -4.57 -7.54
N ALA A 167 9.21 -3.25 -7.48
CA ALA A 167 8.01 -2.53 -7.03
C ALA A 167 6.85 -2.72 -8.03
N ALA A 168 5.67 -3.08 -7.51
CA ALA A 168 4.41 -3.03 -8.28
C ALA A 168 4.49 -3.74 -9.64
N VAL A 169 5.15 -4.92 -9.68
CA VAL A 169 5.25 -5.75 -10.90
C VAL A 169 3.91 -6.24 -11.40
N LEU A 170 2.92 -6.31 -10.52
CA LEU A 170 1.52 -6.44 -10.86
C LEU A 170 0.75 -5.18 -10.44
N LEU A 171 -0.24 -4.79 -11.23
CA LEU A 171 -1.06 -3.60 -11.04
C LEU A 171 -2.54 -3.96 -11.19
N ALA A 172 -3.40 -3.44 -10.32
CA ALA A 172 -4.85 -3.60 -10.41
C ALA A 172 -5.54 -2.23 -10.31
N ALA A 173 -6.35 -1.91 -11.30
CA ALA A 173 -7.24 -0.74 -11.32
C ALA A 173 -8.72 -1.12 -11.13
N THR A 174 -9.04 -2.42 -11.20
CA THR A 174 -10.39 -2.94 -11.22
C THR A 174 -10.55 -4.08 -10.22
N ARG A 175 -11.81 -4.37 -9.90
CA ARG A 175 -12.21 -5.46 -9.01
C ARG A 175 -13.17 -6.41 -9.72
N SER A 176 -13.17 -7.68 -9.31
CA SER A 176 -14.21 -8.63 -9.67
C SER A 176 -15.55 -8.22 -9.05
N GLU A 177 -16.65 -8.84 -9.48
CA GLU A 177 -17.97 -8.65 -8.85
C GLU A 177 -17.95 -8.95 -7.35
N LYS A 178 -17.11 -9.90 -6.93
CA LYS A 178 -16.90 -10.26 -5.53
C LYS A 178 -16.08 -9.22 -4.75
N GLY A 179 -15.45 -8.27 -5.44
CA GLY A 179 -14.61 -7.21 -4.85
C GLY A 179 -13.12 -7.52 -4.83
N GLU A 180 -12.70 -8.64 -5.41
CA GLU A 180 -11.30 -9.07 -5.44
C GLU A 180 -10.53 -8.22 -6.46
N LEU A 181 -9.31 -7.79 -6.14
CA LEU A 181 -8.47 -7.03 -7.06
C LEU A 181 -8.03 -7.90 -8.25
N LEU A 182 -8.26 -7.40 -9.47
CA LEU A 182 -7.85 -8.05 -10.71
C LEU A 182 -6.50 -7.50 -11.14
N TYR A 183 -5.44 -8.24 -10.85
CA TYR A 183 -4.08 -7.82 -11.17
C TYR A 183 -3.69 -8.15 -12.60
N GLU A 184 -3.00 -7.22 -13.24
CA GLU A 184 -2.37 -7.35 -14.55
C GLU A 184 -0.86 -7.17 -14.41
N ARG A 185 -0.10 -7.73 -15.35
CA ARG A 185 1.35 -7.51 -15.42
C ARG A 185 1.65 -6.05 -15.70
N ARG A 186 2.52 -5.42 -14.92
CA ARG A 186 2.99 -4.04 -15.18
C ARG A 186 3.57 -3.91 -16.58
N SER A 187 4.38 -4.89 -16.99
CA SER A 187 5.05 -4.89 -18.29
C SER A 187 5.23 -6.31 -18.85
N PRO A 188 5.52 -6.47 -20.15
CA PRO A 188 5.73 -7.78 -20.78
C PRO A 188 6.88 -8.60 -20.18
N GLU A 189 7.85 -7.94 -19.55
CA GLU A 189 9.03 -8.56 -18.92
C GLU A 189 8.70 -9.26 -17.59
N VAL A 190 7.53 -9.01 -17.03
CA VAL A 190 7.03 -9.70 -15.84
C VAL A 190 6.40 -11.02 -16.28
N GLU A 191 6.87 -12.13 -15.71
CA GLU A 191 6.22 -13.43 -15.89
C GLU A 191 5.61 -13.90 -14.58
N VAL A 192 4.38 -14.41 -14.68
CA VAL A 192 3.60 -14.92 -13.56
C VAL A 192 3.41 -16.42 -13.76
N GLU A 193 3.90 -17.20 -12.81
CA GLU A 193 3.78 -18.65 -12.80
C GLU A 193 3.17 -19.14 -11.49
N PHE A 194 2.57 -20.33 -11.55
CA PHE A 194 1.97 -20.96 -10.38
C PHE A 194 2.53 -22.37 -10.17
N ALA A 195 3.04 -22.64 -8.97
CA ALA A 195 3.35 -24.00 -8.51
C ALA A 195 2.25 -24.46 -7.56
N GLY A 196 1.18 -25.04 -8.12
CA GLY A 196 -0.09 -25.20 -7.40
C GLY A 196 -0.78 -23.84 -7.24
N THR A 197 -1.02 -23.40 -6.01
CA THR A 197 -1.48 -22.04 -5.72
C THR A 197 -0.34 -21.07 -5.38
N ASN A 198 0.90 -21.55 -5.27
CA ASN A 198 2.02 -20.68 -4.89
C ASN A 198 2.38 -19.76 -6.05
N LEU A 199 2.36 -18.45 -5.78
CA LEU A 199 2.69 -17.42 -6.76
C LEU A 199 4.21 -17.30 -6.92
N LEU A 200 4.67 -17.53 -8.15
CA LEU A 200 6.06 -17.36 -8.57
C LEU A 200 6.14 -16.16 -9.54
N LEU A 201 7.13 -15.30 -9.33
CA LEU A 201 7.37 -14.15 -10.19
C LEU A 201 8.76 -14.21 -10.82
N SER A 202 8.83 -13.93 -12.11
CA SER A 202 10.10 -13.70 -12.82
C SER A 202 10.12 -12.31 -13.42
N LEU A 203 11.31 -11.74 -13.55
CA LEU A 203 11.55 -10.46 -14.20
C LEU A 203 12.67 -10.61 -15.23
N LYS A 204 12.37 -10.22 -16.47
CA LYS A 204 13.34 -10.17 -17.57
C LYS A 204 13.93 -8.78 -17.75
N ALA A 205 15.16 -8.73 -18.25
CA ALA A 205 15.75 -7.52 -18.79
C ALA A 205 15.24 -7.28 -20.21
N ALA A 206 15.57 -6.13 -20.79
CA ALA A 206 15.16 -5.76 -22.15
C ALA A 206 15.70 -6.71 -23.23
N ASP A 207 16.82 -7.39 -22.97
CA ASP A 207 17.39 -8.41 -23.86
C ASP A 207 16.75 -9.80 -23.71
N GLY A 208 15.73 -9.92 -22.86
CA GLY A 208 15.01 -11.16 -22.58
C GLY A 208 15.69 -12.08 -21.55
N SER A 209 16.88 -11.74 -21.06
CA SER A 209 17.56 -12.49 -20.01
C SER A 209 16.84 -12.34 -18.66
N TYR A 210 16.91 -13.36 -17.80
CA TYR A 210 16.31 -13.29 -16.48
C TYR A 210 17.19 -12.47 -15.53
N VAL A 211 16.64 -11.35 -15.05
CA VAL A 211 17.17 -10.66 -13.87
C VAL A 211 16.85 -11.48 -12.63
N ILE A 212 15.62 -11.98 -12.56
CA ILE A 212 15.11 -12.84 -11.48
C ILE A 212 14.26 -13.93 -12.10
N GLN A 213 14.50 -15.17 -11.70
CA GLN A 213 13.80 -16.33 -12.22
C GLN A 213 13.02 -17.05 -11.11
N ARG A 214 11.72 -17.26 -11.33
CA ARG A 214 10.81 -18.08 -10.51
C ARG A 214 10.90 -17.79 -9.02
N PHE A 215 10.91 -16.51 -8.64
CA PHE A 215 10.99 -16.10 -7.24
C PHE A 215 9.71 -16.51 -6.48
N PRO A 216 9.83 -17.30 -5.40
CA PRO A 216 8.68 -17.66 -4.58
C PRO A 216 8.29 -16.49 -3.67
N THR A 217 7.16 -15.85 -3.99
CA THR A 217 6.70 -14.65 -3.28
C THR A 217 6.29 -14.89 -1.82
N GLY A 218 5.95 -16.13 -1.48
CA GLY A 218 5.30 -16.48 -0.21
C GLY A 218 3.80 -16.21 -0.20
N ASP A 219 3.26 -15.62 -1.27
CA ASP A 219 1.84 -15.41 -1.48
C ASP A 219 1.26 -16.51 -2.38
N GLN A 220 -0.06 -16.59 -2.40
CA GLN A 220 -0.81 -17.47 -3.28
C GLN A 220 -1.50 -16.69 -4.38
N GLY A 221 -1.78 -17.35 -5.50
CA GLY A 221 -2.49 -16.75 -6.60
C GLY A 221 -3.13 -17.76 -7.54
N ARG A 222 -3.95 -17.25 -8.45
CA ARG A 222 -4.52 -18.00 -9.57
C ARG A 222 -4.81 -17.07 -10.74
N ALA A 223 -4.78 -17.61 -11.96
CA ALA A 223 -5.28 -16.90 -13.13
C ALA A 223 -6.81 -16.79 -13.10
N GLN A 224 -7.33 -15.68 -13.62
CA GLN A 224 -8.75 -15.40 -13.81
C GLN A 224 -8.94 -14.61 -15.11
N GLY A 225 -9.24 -15.32 -16.20
CA GLY A 225 -9.18 -14.74 -17.54
C GLY A 225 -7.77 -14.25 -17.84
N ASP A 226 -7.64 -13.01 -18.31
CA ASP A 226 -6.35 -12.34 -18.58
C ASP A 226 -5.71 -11.71 -17.32
N ASN A 227 -6.37 -11.84 -16.16
CA ASN A 227 -5.95 -11.24 -14.89
C ASN A 227 -5.45 -12.30 -13.90
N TYR A 228 -4.92 -11.82 -12.78
CA TYR A 228 -4.45 -12.63 -11.67
C TYR A 228 -5.13 -12.20 -10.38
N LEU A 229 -5.56 -13.19 -9.58
CA LEU A 229 -5.90 -12.96 -8.18
C LEU A 229 -4.71 -13.34 -7.32
N VAL A 230 -4.43 -12.49 -6.33
CA VAL A 230 -3.33 -12.68 -5.38
C VAL A 230 -3.87 -12.56 -3.97
N TRP A 231 -3.52 -13.51 -3.10
CA TRP A 231 -3.90 -13.50 -1.69
C TRP A 231 -2.77 -14.06 -0.82
N ASN A 232 -2.75 -13.69 0.45
CA ASN A 232 -1.84 -14.25 1.43
C ASN A 232 -2.64 -14.86 2.59
N PRO A 233 -2.69 -16.20 2.74
CA PRO A 233 -3.47 -16.83 3.80
C PRO A 233 -2.89 -16.59 5.21
N GLU A 234 -1.64 -16.16 5.31
CA GLU A 234 -0.96 -15.85 6.56
C GLU A 234 -1.10 -14.39 6.98
N ARG A 235 -1.38 -13.47 6.05
CA ARG A 235 -1.49 -12.01 6.27
C ARG A 235 -2.91 -11.47 6.12
N LEU A 236 -3.77 -12.16 5.37
CA LEU A 236 -5.17 -11.80 5.16
C LEU A 236 -6.07 -12.86 5.80
N ASN A 237 -6.50 -12.59 7.03
CA ASN A 237 -7.48 -13.46 7.69
C ASN A 237 -8.88 -13.19 7.10
N PRO A 238 -9.62 -14.20 6.61
CA PRO A 238 -10.93 -13.98 5.98
C PRO A 238 -11.98 -13.34 6.90
N GLN A 239 -11.94 -13.63 8.21
CA GLN A 239 -12.89 -13.04 9.17
C GLN A 239 -12.62 -11.54 9.35
N VAL A 240 -11.35 -11.18 9.29
CA VAL A 240 -10.87 -9.80 9.33
C VAL A 240 -11.27 -9.03 8.08
N GLU A 241 -11.09 -9.64 6.91
CA GLU A 241 -11.47 -9.02 5.64
C GLU A 241 -12.98 -8.78 5.63
N MET A 242 -13.77 -9.79 6.02
CA MET A 242 -15.22 -9.66 6.16
C MET A 242 -15.62 -8.56 7.16
N LEU A 243 -14.92 -8.44 8.30
CA LEU A 243 -15.16 -7.38 9.27
C LEU A 243 -14.89 -6.00 8.69
N LEU A 244 -13.76 -5.81 8.01
CA LEU A 244 -13.40 -4.54 7.38
C LEU A 244 -14.36 -4.17 6.24
N GLU A 245 -14.77 -5.14 5.42
CA GLU A 245 -15.78 -4.92 4.39
C GLU A 245 -17.15 -4.55 4.98
N GLY A 246 -17.43 -4.97 6.21
CA GLY A 246 -18.64 -4.59 6.95
C GLY A 246 -18.61 -3.19 7.57
N TRP A 247 -17.49 -2.46 7.53
CA TRP A 247 -17.40 -1.11 8.06
C TRP A 247 -18.10 -0.09 7.15
N SER A 248 -18.91 0.76 7.77
CA SER A 248 -19.51 1.93 7.13
C SER A 248 -18.48 3.04 6.88
N VAL A 249 -18.86 4.06 6.12
CA VAL A 249 -18.08 5.29 5.97
C VAL A 249 -17.79 5.93 7.33
N ASP A 250 -18.77 5.97 8.24
CA ASP A 250 -18.61 6.52 9.58
C ASP A 250 -17.63 5.72 10.45
N ASP A 251 -17.61 4.38 10.30
CA ASP A 251 -16.61 3.54 10.95
C ASP A 251 -15.20 3.88 10.46
N TRP A 252 -15.02 4.04 9.14
CA TRP A 252 -13.74 4.45 8.54
C TRP A 252 -13.32 5.88 8.94
N HIS A 253 -14.27 6.81 9.08
CA HIS A 253 -14.00 8.12 9.64
C HIS A 253 -13.48 8.05 11.07
N ARG A 254 -13.97 7.11 11.88
CA ARG A 254 -13.62 7.03 13.30
C ARG A 254 -12.37 6.21 13.57
N ARG A 255 -12.12 5.16 12.79
CA ARG A 255 -11.12 4.13 13.08
C ARG A 255 -9.94 4.22 12.11
N THR A 256 -8.72 4.07 12.64
CA THR A 256 -7.49 3.96 11.85
C THR A 256 -7.15 2.54 11.45
N GLY A 257 -7.80 1.55 12.06
CA GLY A 257 -7.64 0.12 11.78
C GLY A 257 -8.00 -0.72 13.01
N TYR A 258 -7.64 -1.99 13.01
CA TYR A 258 -7.93 -2.93 14.10
C TYR A 258 -6.73 -3.83 14.45
N LEU A 259 -6.67 -4.23 15.72
CA LEU A 259 -5.72 -5.20 16.28
C LEU A 259 -6.44 -6.50 16.61
N HIS A 260 -5.79 -7.62 16.34
CA HIS A 260 -6.15 -8.88 16.99
C HIS A 260 -5.01 -9.34 17.89
N TYR A 261 -5.14 -9.12 19.20
CA TYR A 261 -4.12 -9.48 20.18
C TYR A 261 -4.60 -10.65 21.04
N GLY A 262 -3.94 -11.81 20.90
CA GLY A 262 -4.41 -13.04 21.52
C GLY A 262 -5.77 -13.46 20.94
N GLN A 263 -6.84 -13.36 21.73
CA GLN A 263 -8.25 -13.60 21.34
C GLN A 263 -9.10 -12.32 21.33
N GLN A 264 -8.51 -11.15 21.55
CA GLN A 264 -9.25 -9.90 21.68
C GLN A 264 -9.09 -9.03 20.43
N LEU A 265 -10.23 -8.60 19.90
CA LEU A 265 -10.32 -7.58 18.87
C LEU A 265 -10.32 -6.19 19.52
N ARG A 266 -9.51 -5.28 18.99
CA ARG A 266 -9.48 -3.87 19.37
C ARG A 266 -9.46 -2.98 18.14
N PHE A 267 -10.15 -1.85 18.19
CA PHE A 267 -10.18 -0.85 17.14
C PHE A 267 -9.41 0.38 17.59
N GLN A 268 -8.39 0.76 16.82
CA GLN A 268 -7.71 2.02 17.05
C GLN A 268 -8.58 3.14 16.50
N LEU A 269 -8.86 4.14 17.32
CA LEU A 269 -9.55 5.35 16.92
C LEU A 269 -8.58 6.38 16.34
N ARG A 270 -9.08 7.25 15.46
CA ARG A 270 -8.34 8.45 15.03
C ARG A 270 -8.09 9.37 16.22
N LYS A 271 -7.00 10.13 16.16
CA LYS A 271 -6.61 11.08 17.20
C LYS A 271 -7.79 12.02 17.52
N GLY A 272 -8.17 12.18 18.79
CA GLY A 272 -9.27 13.06 19.18
C GLY A 272 -10.69 12.51 18.96
N VAL A 273 -10.82 11.22 18.60
CA VAL A 273 -12.11 10.54 18.56
C VAL A 273 -12.30 9.76 19.87
N GLU A 274 -13.41 10.00 20.56
CA GLU A 274 -13.78 9.31 21.80
C GLU A 274 -14.31 7.89 21.54
N ALA A 275 -13.99 6.97 22.44
CA ALA A 275 -14.45 5.59 22.40
C ALA A 275 -15.94 5.47 22.73
N LYS A 276 -16.67 4.71 21.90
CA LYS A 276 -18.09 4.40 22.09
C LYS A 276 -18.34 2.98 22.57
N SER A 277 -17.31 2.13 22.61
CA SER A 277 -17.45 0.74 23.04
C SER A 277 -16.15 0.21 23.67
N PRO A 278 -16.22 -0.88 24.47
CA PRO A 278 -15.04 -1.47 25.11
C PRO A 278 -14.02 -2.09 24.15
N VAL A 279 -14.38 -2.26 22.87
CA VAL A 279 -13.46 -2.75 21.84
C VAL A 279 -12.75 -1.59 21.13
N GLU A 280 -13.16 -0.34 21.33
CA GLU A 280 -12.49 0.84 20.79
C GLU A 280 -11.45 1.35 21.79
N MET A 281 -10.33 1.83 21.25
CA MET A 281 -9.24 2.42 22.04
C MET A 281 -8.79 3.71 21.41
N GLU A 282 -8.61 4.73 22.25
CA GLU A 282 -8.14 6.03 21.82
C GLU A 282 -6.74 5.94 21.21
N PHE A 283 -6.45 6.83 20.25
CA PHE A 283 -5.24 6.80 19.43
C PHE A 283 -3.94 6.64 20.24
N TYR A 284 -3.76 7.46 21.29
CA TYR A 284 -2.56 7.46 22.12
C TYR A 284 -2.52 6.30 23.10
N GLU A 285 -3.67 5.86 23.62
CA GLU A 285 -3.74 4.71 24.51
C GLU A 285 -3.38 3.43 23.75
N TYR A 286 -3.96 3.26 22.56
CA TYR A 286 -3.63 2.17 21.65
C TYR A 286 -2.14 2.19 21.32
N ALA A 287 -1.58 3.35 20.95
CA ALA A 287 -0.17 3.48 20.62
C ALA A 287 0.77 3.21 21.80
N ARG A 288 0.38 3.61 23.02
CA ARG A 288 1.14 3.32 24.24
C ARG A 288 1.16 1.82 24.54
N GLN A 289 0.03 1.14 24.32
CA GLN A 289 -0.11 -0.27 24.64
C GLN A 289 0.46 -1.19 23.56
N TYR A 290 0.29 -0.82 22.29
CA TYR A 290 0.58 -1.67 21.14
C TYR A 290 1.54 -1.04 20.13
N GLY A 291 2.12 0.13 20.41
CA GLY A 291 2.93 0.91 19.47
C GLY A 291 2.14 1.54 18.31
N HIS A 292 2.75 2.50 17.63
CA HIS A 292 2.37 2.87 16.27
C HIS A 292 3.16 1.97 15.33
N ASP A 293 2.50 1.21 14.47
CA ASP A 293 3.27 0.48 13.47
C ASP A 293 2.54 0.32 12.15
N TRP A 294 2.47 1.43 11.43
CA TRP A 294 2.26 1.41 9.98
C TRP A 294 3.36 0.60 9.26
N LEU A 295 4.42 0.16 9.95
CA LEU A 295 5.52 -0.61 9.39
C LEU A 295 5.43 -2.11 9.70
N PHE A 296 4.44 -2.59 10.47
CA PHE A 296 4.30 -4.03 10.72
C PHE A 296 3.24 -4.66 9.82
N LYS A 297 3.64 -5.74 9.15
CA LYS A 297 2.74 -6.65 8.44
C LYS A 297 2.01 -7.54 9.47
N PRO A 298 0.68 -7.70 9.37
CA PRO A 298 -0.03 -8.62 10.24
C PRO A 298 0.41 -10.06 9.95
N GLU A 299 0.65 -10.85 11.00
CA GLU A 299 1.03 -12.27 10.92
C GLU A 299 0.01 -13.12 11.70
N TRP A 300 -0.86 -13.83 10.96
CA TRP A 300 -1.97 -14.62 11.51
C TRP A 300 -1.61 -16.07 11.81
N SER A 301 -0.59 -16.61 11.16
CA SER A 301 -0.27 -18.05 11.17
C SER A 301 0.91 -18.44 12.06
N ALA A 302 1.58 -17.50 12.74
CA ALA A 302 2.70 -17.82 13.62
C ALA A 302 2.26 -18.83 14.68
N LYS A 303 2.65 -20.10 14.48
CA LYS A 303 2.64 -21.12 15.52
C LYS A 303 3.42 -20.52 16.66
N VAL A 304 2.80 -20.41 17.84
CA VAL A 304 3.43 -19.97 19.08
C VAL A 304 4.73 -20.77 19.23
N ARG A 305 5.86 -20.18 18.81
CA ARG A 305 7.16 -20.81 19.02
C ARG A 305 7.44 -20.66 20.49
N THR A 306 7.25 -21.76 21.20
CA THR A 306 7.56 -21.97 22.60
C THR A 306 9.01 -21.58 22.89
N ALA A 307 9.24 -20.31 23.25
CA ALA A 307 10.36 -19.84 24.05
C ALA A 307 10.10 -18.37 24.45
N GLY A 308 9.46 -18.18 25.60
CA GLY A 308 9.16 -16.87 26.20
C GLY A 308 7.84 -16.28 25.72
N ASN A 309 7.02 -15.79 26.67
CA ASN A 309 5.69 -15.17 26.51
C ASN A 309 5.68 -13.92 25.59
N LYS A 310 6.08 -14.02 24.33
CA LYS A 310 5.78 -13.00 23.32
C LYS A 310 4.38 -13.28 22.80
N MET A 311 3.39 -12.70 23.47
CA MET A 311 2.04 -12.58 22.94
C MET A 311 2.11 -12.03 21.50
N MET A 312 1.48 -12.72 20.55
CA MET A 312 1.47 -12.30 19.16
C MET A 312 0.88 -10.90 19.02
N ARG A 313 1.73 -9.94 18.68
CA ARG A 313 1.34 -8.58 18.30
C ARG A 313 0.96 -8.62 16.82
N ARG A 314 -0.33 -8.50 16.52
CA ARG A 314 -0.86 -8.39 15.14
C ARG A 314 -1.41 -6.99 14.94
N THR A 315 -0.50 -6.06 14.71
CA THR A 315 -0.72 -4.64 14.37
C THR A 315 -0.23 -4.48 12.93
N LEU A 316 -0.89 -3.88 11.95
CA LEU A 316 -2.25 -3.40 11.70
C LEU A 316 -2.44 -3.68 10.19
N ILE A 317 -3.65 -4.07 9.73
CA ILE A 317 -4.08 -3.54 8.41
C ILE A 317 -4.12 -2.05 8.65
#